data_AF-A0A812P1N4-F1
#
_entry.id   AF-A0A812P1N4-F1
#
_cell.length_a   1.000
_cell.length_b   1.000
_cell.length_c   1.000
_cell.angle_alpha   90.00
_cell.angle_beta   90.00
_cell.angle_gamma   90.00
#
_symmetry.space_group_name_H-M   'P 1'
#
loop_
_entity.id
_entity.type
_entity.pdbx_description
1 polymer ?
#
loop_
_entity_poly.entity_id
_entity_poly.type
_entity_poly.pdbx_seq_one_letter_code
_entity_poly.pdbx_strand_id
1 'polypeptide(L)'
;ALVALAATLWPDRPAWLLFDGTGTDSKEPLLDFSPRSPLQDDEILAEPEEAPSRLLREEALERRPRRRIKGGLPPAAQLRMTRRARSIAASWAAILSTNGMGLVVDGRVMLVRLEGRQIHFDSEAFSLQEMALQLDGRVLSLLVESHTRGCRSFHIELDDAGDAVELALTLKVLRAEADTGAGVGWLIDRPLDQLWRPTPAE
;
A
#
# COMPACT_ATOMS: atom_id res chain seq x y z
N ALA A 1 -39.58 15.50 -2.48
CA ALA A 1 -39.97 14.11 -2.23
C ALA A 1 -38.80 13.14 -2.45
N LEU A 2 -37.61 13.46 -1.93
CA LEU A 2 -36.38 12.67 -2.04
C LEU A 2 -35.55 12.76 -0.73
N VAL A 3 -36.25 12.86 0.40
CA VAL A 3 -35.67 12.81 1.76
C VAL A 3 -36.34 11.70 2.58
N ALA A 4 -37.33 11.01 2.02
CA ALA A 4 -38.13 10.00 2.71
C ALA A 4 -37.76 8.54 2.38
N LEU A 5 -36.59 8.29 1.76
CA LEU A 5 -36.21 6.94 1.29
C LEU A 5 -34.84 6.45 1.80
N ALA A 6 -34.20 7.19 2.72
CA ALA A 6 -32.92 6.78 3.34
C ALA A 6 -33.08 6.21 4.76
N ALA A 7 -34.28 6.26 5.35
CA ALA A 7 -34.52 5.88 6.74
C ALA A 7 -35.00 4.42 6.93
N THR A 8 -35.09 3.62 5.87
CA THR A 8 -35.63 2.24 5.93
C THR A 8 -34.58 1.13 5.80
N LEU A 9 -33.29 1.46 5.74
CA LEU A 9 -32.22 0.45 5.53
C LEU A 9 -31.16 0.37 6.63
N TRP A 10 -31.16 1.24 7.66
CA TRP A 10 -30.23 1.14 8.79
C TRP A 10 -30.80 1.77 10.08
N PRO A 11 -31.29 0.99 11.04
CA PRO A 11 -31.92 1.52 12.26
C PRO A 11 -30.94 1.96 13.37
N ASP A 12 -29.62 1.75 13.21
CA ASP A 12 -28.63 2.00 14.28
C ASP A 12 -27.53 2.97 13.87
N ARG A 13 -27.82 4.28 13.78
CA ARG A 13 -26.78 5.32 13.89
C ARG A 13 -27.20 6.46 14.82
N PRO A 14 -26.40 6.79 15.85
CA PRO A 14 -26.70 7.87 16.80
C PRO A 14 -26.43 9.28 16.23
N ALA A 15 -27.23 10.22 16.70
CA ALA A 15 -27.53 11.53 16.12
C ALA A 15 -26.59 12.70 16.53
N TRP A 16 -25.26 12.53 16.48
CA TRP A 16 -24.33 13.59 16.91
C TRP A 16 -23.41 14.18 15.83
N LEU A 17 -23.66 13.93 14.54
CA LEU A 17 -23.01 14.64 13.44
C LEU A 17 -23.90 15.75 12.88
N LEU A 18 -24.11 16.77 13.71
CA LEU A 18 -24.59 18.10 13.31
C LEU A 18 -23.90 19.09 14.26
N PHE A 19 -22.83 19.76 13.81
CA PHE A 19 -22.61 21.19 14.05
C PHE A 19 -21.36 21.72 13.32
N ASP A 20 -21.58 22.85 12.63
CA ASP A 20 -20.62 23.80 12.07
C ASP A 20 -19.84 24.57 13.14
N GLY A 21 -18.71 25.19 12.77
CA GLY A 21 -18.08 26.20 13.61
C GLY A 21 -16.81 26.84 13.04
N THR A 22 -16.98 27.93 12.30
CA THR A 22 -15.98 28.91 11.86
C THR A 22 -15.45 29.76 13.02
N GLY A 23 -14.25 30.34 12.92
CA GLY A 23 -13.82 31.40 13.84
C GLY A 23 -12.33 31.75 13.81
N THR A 24 -11.99 32.83 13.12
CA THR A 24 -10.70 33.52 13.06
C THR A 24 -10.45 34.44 14.28
N ASP A 25 -9.16 34.68 14.55
CA ASP A 25 -8.54 36.00 14.81
C ASP A 25 -7.97 36.34 16.23
N SER A 26 -6.72 36.81 16.18
CA SER A 26 -6.03 37.82 17.00
C SER A 26 -5.78 37.63 18.52
N LYS A 27 -4.49 37.55 18.89
CA LYS A 27 -3.73 38.61 19.60
C LYS A 27 -2.29 38.19 19.99
N GLU A 28 -1.31 38.95 19.50
CA GLU A 28 0.05 39.04 20.05
C GLU A 28 0.08 39.79 21.40
N PRO A 29 1.22 39.71 22.12
CA PRO A 29 1.87 40.98 22.45
C PRO A 29 3.41 40.98 22.31
N LEU A 30 3.87 41.93 21.51
CA LEU A 30 4.90 42.95 21.78
C LEU A 30 5.76 42.81 23.06
N LEU A 31 7.07 42.59 22.89
CA LEU A 31 8.10 43.06 23.83
C LEU A 31 9.28 43.64 23.05
N ASP A 32 9.76 44.77 23.56
CA ASP A 32 10.56 45.74 22.84
C ASP A 32 11.92 46.01 23.52
N PHE A 33 12.91 46.34 22.68
CA PHE A 33 14.27 46.88 22.86
C PHE A 33 15.10 46.59 24.13
N SER A 34 16.30 46.03 23.93
CA SER A 34 17.50 46.89 23.72
C SER A 34 18.79 46.12 23.38
N PRO A 35 19.70 46.72 22.59
CA PRO A 35 20.91 46.08 22.09
C PRO A 35 22.14 46.36 22.96
N ARG A 36 23.10 45.43 22.98
CA ARG A 36 24.50 45.71 23.31
C ARG A 36 25.39 45.16 22.20
N SER A 37 26.09 46.07 21.54
CA SER A 37 27.19 45.80 20.59
C SER A 37 28.53 45.66 21.35
N PRO A 38 29.70 45.63 20.69
CA PRO A 38 30.31 44.43 20.08
C PRO A 38 31.79 44.26 20.52
N LEU A 39 32.49 43.33 19.87
CA LEU A 39 33.96 43.17 19.79
C LEU A 39 34.66 42.58 21.01
N GLN A 40 35.21 41.37 20.83
CA GLN A 40 36.65 41.17 20.81
C GLN A 40 36.97 39.78 20.22
N ASP A 41 37.68 39.83 19.09
CA ASP A 41 38.42 38.72 18.51
C ASP A 41 39.55 38.31 19.47
N ASP A 42 39.78 37.00 19.60
CA ASP A 42 41.11 36.41 19.86
C ASP A 42 41.07 34.94 19.41
N GLU A 43 41.45 34.77 18.15
CA GLU A 43 42.31 33.74 17.59
C GLU A 43 42.93 32.72 18.57
N ILE A 44 42.52 31.44 18.50
CA ILE A 44 43.40 30.29 18.76
C ILE A 44 43.09 29.15 17.78
N LEU A 45 44.10 28.82 16.96
CA LEU A 45 44.18 27.66 16.08
C LEU A 45 44.01 26.32 16.82
N ALA A 46 43.21 25.40 16.24
CA ALA A 46 43.56 23.98 16.04
C ALA A 46 42.46 23.22 15.27
N GLU A 47 42.76 22.84 14.03
CA GLU A 47 42.15 21.71 13.31
C GLU A 47 43.12 20.50 13.42
N PRO A 48 42.76 19.26 13.05
CA PRO A 48 41.69 18.41 13.57
C PRO A 48 42.26 17.05 14.05
N GLU A 49 41.84 16.50 15.19
CA GLU A 49 42.19 15.10 15.52
C GLU A 49 41.23 14.12 14.83
N GLU A 50 41.79 13.41 13.86
CA GLU A 50 41.23 12.21 13.24
C GLU A 50 40.89 11.16 14.31
N ALA A 51 39.60 10.85 14.48
CA ALA A 51 39.14 9.69 15.23
C ALA A 51 38.79 8.54 14.27
N PRO A 52 39.69 7.57 13.98
CA PRO A 52 39.37 6.40 13.18
C PRO A 52 38.62 5.36 14.03
N SER A 53 37.39 5.67 14.46
CA SER A 53 36.61 4.75 15.32
C SER A 53 35.11 4.72 15.05
N ARG A 54 34.58 5.52 14.10
CA ARG A 54 33.16 5.44 13.70
C ARG A 54 32.89 4.40 12.60
N LEU A 55 33.82 4.21 11.66
CA LEU A 55 33.62 3.31 10.52
C LEU A 55 33.68 1.81 10.88
N LEU A 56 34.35 1.43 11.98
CA LEU A 56 34.37 0.03 12.45
C LEU A 56 33.13 -0.36 13.28
N ARG A 57 32.31 0.61 13.70
CA ARG A 57 31.11 0.36 14.51
C ARG A 57 29.87 0.10 13.66
N GLU A 58 29.86 0.56 12.40
CA GLU A 58 28.77 0.31 11.45
C GLU A 58 28.86 -1.08 10.80
N GLU A 59 30.06 -1.59 10.49
CA GLU A 59 30.22 -2.97 9.97
C GLU A 59 29.83 -4.06 10.98
N ALA A 60 29.84 -3.75 12.28
CA ALA A 60 29.45 -4.70 13.32
C ALA A 60 27.91 -4.86 13.46
N LEU A 61 27.11 -3.93 12.92
CA LEU A 61 25.65 -4.02 12.99
C LEU A 61 25.04 -4.85 11.84
N GLU A 62 25.74 -4.97 10.71
CA GLU A 62 25.24 -5.72 9.55
C GLU A 62 25.35 -7.25 9.70
N ARG A 63 26.15 -7.72 10.65
CA ARG A 63 26.31 -9.15 10.96
C ARG A 63 25.38 -9.64 12.06
N ARG A 64 24.18 -9.06 12.21
CA ARG A 64 23.16 -9.71 13.05
C ARG A 64 22.77 -11.04 12.37
N PRO A 65 23.06 -12.21 12.97
CA PRO A 65 22.62 -13.47 12.41
C PRO A 65 21.10 -13.43 12.35
N ARG A 66 20.54 -13.58 11.14
CA ARG A 66 19.09 -13.74 10.93
C ARG A 66 18.62 -14.83 11.88
N ARG A 67 18.01 -14.45 13.01
CA ARG A 67 17.38 -15.39 13.92
C ARG A 67 16.37 -16.15 13.09
N ARG A 68 16.66 -17.42 12.78
CA ARG A 68 15.70 -18.35 12.20
C ARG A 68 14.50 -18.33 13.15
N ILE A 69 13.42 -17.71 12.72
CA ILE A 69 12.15 -17.73 13.44
C ILE A 69 11.71 -19.19 13.39
N LYS A 70 11.99 -19.94 14.47
CA LYS A 70 11.62 -21.36 14.66
C LYS A 70 10.11 -21.54 14.92
N GLY A 71 9.28 -20.71 14.29
CA GLY A 71 7.84 -20.61 14.57
C GLY A 71 7.01 -20.57 13.29
N GLY A 72 7.28 -21.48 12.34
CA GLY A 72 6.39 -21.68 11.21
C GLY A 72 5.04 -22.24 11.68
N LEU A 73 3.96 -21.87 11.00
CA LEU A 73 2.65 -22.49 11.19
C LEU A 73 2.76 -24.02 11.01
N PRO A 74 2.02 -24.84 11.77
CA PRO A 74 1.97 -26.28 11.54
C PRO A 74 1.57 -26.61 10.09
N PRO A 75 2.10 -27.67 9.46
CA PRO A 75 1.80 -28.00 8.06
C PRO A 75 0.30 -28.08 7.74
N ALA A 76 -0.51 -28.62 8.65
CA ALA A 76 -1.95 -28.67 8.50
C ALA A 76 -2.61 -27.27 8.49
N ALA A 77 -2.10 -26.34 9.30
CA ALA A 77 -2.57 -24.95 9.30
C ALA A 77 -2.18 -24.24 8.00
N GLN A 78 -0.94 -24.44 7.52
CA GLN A 78 -0.50 -23.91 6.23
C GLN A 78 -1.41 -24.41 5.10
N LEU A 79 -1.69 -25.71 5.03
CA LEU A 79 -2.54 -26.28 3.99
C LEU A 79 -3.97 -25.72 4.03
N ARG A 80 -4.56 -25.54 5.22
CA ARG A 80 -5.88 -24.92 5.37
C ARG A 80 -5.87 -23.47 4.88
N MET A 81 -4.85 -22.70 5.23
CA MET A 81 -4.71 -21.31 4.77
C MET A 81 -4.56 -21.25 3.25
N THR A 82 -3.73 -22.11 2.65
CA THR A 82 -3.57 -22.17 1.19
C THR A 82 -4.87 -22.54 0.48
N ARG A 83 -5.64 -23.50 1.02
CA ARG A 83 -6.95 -23.84 0.45
C ARG A 83 -7.93 -22.68 0.54
N ARG A 84 -7.99 -21.98 1.68
CA ARG A 84 -8.83 -20.80 1.85
C ARG A 84 -8.44 -19.69 0.87
N ALA A 85 -7.13 -19.42 0.74
CA ALA A 85 -6.61 -18.43 -0.20
C ALA A 85 -7.00 -18.75 -1.65
N ARG A 86 -6.88 -20.01 -2.07
CA ARG A 86 -7.33 -20.44 -3.41
C ARG A 86 -8.84 -20.32 -3.60
N SER A 87 -9.62 -20.64 -2.58
CA SER A 87 -11.08 -20.49 -2.64
C SER A 87 -11.47 -19.03 -2.84
N ILE A 88 -10.88 -18.11 -2.08
CA ILE A 88 -11.09 -16.66 -2.21
C ILE A 88 -10.68 -16.21 -3.62
N ALA A 89 -9.49 -16.60 -4.06
CA ALA A 89 -8.99 -16.26 -5.39
C ALA A 89 -9.92 -16.75 -6.51
N ALA A 90 -10.43 -17.98 -6.40
CA ALA A 90 -11.38 -18.53 -7.37
C ALA A 90 -12.70 -17.75 -7.39
N SER A 91 -13.23 -17.34 -6.24
CA SER A 91 -14.45 -16.53 -6.14
C SER A 91 -14.28 -15.18 -6.83
N TRP A 92 -13.22 -14.44 -6.52
CA TRP A 92 -12.93 -13.15 -7.15
C TRP A 92 -12.63 -13.28 -8.64
N ALA A 93 -11.84 -14.28 -9.04
CA ALA A 93 -11.57 -14.55 -10.46
C ALA A 93 -12.87 -14.83 -11.24
N ALA A 94 -13.79 -15.60 -10.66
CA ALA A 94 -15.09 -15.86 -11.29
C ALA A 94 -15.91 -14.57 -11.47
N ILE A 95 -15.93 -13.69 -10.47
CA ILE A 95 -16.64 -12.40 -10.56
C ILE A 95 -16.03 -11.54 -11.67
N LEU A 96 -14.71 -11.38 -11.68
CA LEU A 96 -14.00 -10.56 -12.66
C LEU A 96 -14.09 -11.11 -14.09
N SER A 97 -14.13 -12.43 -14.27
CA SER A 97 -14.19 -13.06 -15.60
C SER A 97 -15.60 -13.15 -16.19
N THR A 98 -16.64 -13.22 -15.38
CA THR A 98 -18.03 -13.40 -15.89
C THR A 98 -18.69 -12.08 -16.23
N ASN A 99 -18.75 -11.17 -15.26
CA ASN A 99 -19.46 -9.90 -15.37
C ASN A 99 -18.52 -8.69 -15.38
N GLY A 100 -17.29 -8.88 -14.90
CA GLY A 100 -16.46 -7.77 -14.45
C GLY A 100 -17.02 -7.13 -13.19
N MET A 101 -16.30 -6.14 -12.68
CA MET A 101 -16.70 -5.38 -11.51
C MET A 101 -16.40 -3.90 -11.73
N GLY A 102 -17.38 -3.04 -11.43
CA GLY A 102 -17.14 -1.59 -11.35
C GLY A 102 -16.35 -1.30 -10.08
N LEU A 103 -15.09 -0.90 -10.23
CA LEU A 103 -14.21 -0.55 -9.11
C LEU A 103 -13.81 0.92 -9.22
N VAL A 104 -13.61 1.58 -8.09
CA VAL A 104 -13.06 2.94 -8.07
C VAL A 104 -11.55 2.83 -8.31
N VAL A 105 -11.11 3.28 -9.48
CA VAL A 105 -9.71 3.29 -9.90
C VAL A 105 -9.31 4.74 -10.19
N ASP A 106 -8.28 5.22 -9.50
CA ASP A 106 -7.80 6.61 -9.58
C ASP A 106 -8.95 7.64 -9.43
N GLY A 107 -9.89 7.38 -8.51
CA GLY A 107 -11.04 8.22 -8.22
C GLY A 107 -12.20 8.14 -9.23
N ARG A 108 -12.19 7.17 -10.15
CA ARG A 108 -13.27 6.97 -11.15
C ARG A 108 -13.75 5.53 -11.16
N VAL A 109 -15.05 5.31 -11.39
CA VAL A 109 -15.57 3.95 -11.57
C VAL A 109 -15.13 3.42 -12.93
N MET A 110 -14.29 2.39 -12.93
CA MET A 110 -13.84 1.67 -14.13
C MET A 110 -14.34 0.24 -14.09
N LEU A 111 -14.67 -0.32 -15.25
CA LEU A 111 -15.02 -1.74 -15.38
C LEU A 111 -13.74 -2.57 -15.38
N VAL A 112 -13.53 -3.33 -14.31
CA VAL A 112 -12.39 -4.24 -14.17
C VAL A 112 -12.79 -5.66 -14.54
N ARG A 113 -12.08 -6.28 -15.48
CA ARG A 113 -12.36 -7.63 -15.99
C ARG A 113 -11.12 -8.49 -16.04
N LEU A 114 -11.32 -9.80 -15.92
CA LEU A 114 -10.25 -10.80 -16.06
C LEU A 114 -10.52 -11.67 -17.29
N GLU A 115 -9.65 -11.60 -18.30
CA GLU A 115 -9.75 -12.40 -19.52
C GLU A 115 -8.47 -13.20 -19.72
N GLY A 116 -8.53 -14.51 -19.47
CA GLY A 116 -7.37 -15.39 -19.53
C GLY A 116 -6.29 -14.98 -18.52
N ARG A 117 -5.16 -14.46 -19.01
CA ARG A 117 -4.01 -14.00 -18.20
C ARG A 117 -3.87 -12.48 -18.18
N GLN A 118 -4.92 -11.78 -18.62
CA GLN A 118 -4.94 -10.33 -18.70
C GLN A 118 -6.03 -9.77 -17.79
N ILE A 119 -5.72 -8.65 -17.15
CA ILE A 119 -6.70 -7.82 -16.48
C ILE A 119 -6.96 -6.59 -17.34
N HIS A 120 -8.23 -6.22 -17.43
CA HIS A 120 -8.70 -5.10 -18.20
C HIS A 120 -9.18 -4.00 -17.26
N PHE A 121 -8.74 -2.77 -17.51
CA PHE A 121 -9.33 -1.55 -16.94
C PHE A 121 -10.06 -0.84 -18.07
N ASP A 122 -11.39 -0.92 -18.07
CA ASP A 122 -12.24 -0.59 -19.22
C ASP A 122 -11.80 -1.33 -20.49
N SER A 123 -11.27 -0.61 -21.49
CA SER A 123 -10.78 -1.18 -22.75
C SER A 123 -9.30 -1.52 -22.75
N GLU A 124 -8.55 -1.14 -21.72
CA GLU A 124 -7.10 -1.35 -21.67
C GLU A 124 -6.74 -2.67 -21.01
N ALA A 125 -6.09 -3.56 -21.77
CA ALA A 125 -5.63 -4.87 -21.29
C ALA A 125 -4.16 -4.83 -20.85
N PHE A 126 -3.88 -5.50 -19.73
CA PHE A 126 -2.55 -5.62 -19.14
C PHE A 126 -2.27 -7.06 -18.72
N SER A 127 -1.05 -7.53 -18.98
CA SER A 127 -0.62 -8.87 -18.57
C SER A 127 -0.48 -8.93 -17.05
N LEU A 128 -1.06 -9.94 -16.40
CA LEU A 128 -0.90 -10.14 -14.95
C LEU A 128 0.57 -10.29 -14.53
N GLN A 129 1.40 -10.83 -15.43
CA GLN A 129 2.82 -11.02 -15.16
C GLN A 129 3.54 -9.69 -14.97
N GLU A 130 3.17 -8.66 -15.72
CA GLU A 130 3.81 -7.33 -15.74
C GLU A 130 3.45 -6.46 -14.52
N MET A 131 2.68 -7.02 -13.58
CA MET A 131 2.14 -6.29 -12.44
C MET A 131 2.91 -6.54 -11.16
N ALA A 132 3.16 -5.48 -10.41
CA ALA A 132 3.43 -5.51 -8.99
C ALA A 132 2.24 -4.97 -8.20
N LEU A 133 2.07 -5.53 -7.00
CA LEU A 133 0.94 -5.24 -6.13
C LEU A 133 1.45 -4.54 -4.88
N GLN A 134 0.87 -3.38 -4.55
CA GLN A 134 1.05 -2.71 -3.28
C GLN A 134 -0.29 -2.54 -2.60
N LEU A 135 -0.39 -2.98 -1.34
CA LEU A 135 -1.62 -2.88 -0.57
C LEU A 135 -1.39 -1.96 0.62
N ASP A 136 -2.22 -0.92 0.73
CA ASP A 136 -2.26 0.03 1.83
C ASP A 136 -3.70 0.19 2.34
N GLY A 137 -4.03 -0.58 3.39
CA GLY A 137 -5.38 -0.61 3.96
C GLY A 137 -6.45 -1.03 2.94
N ARG A 138 -7.22 -0.05 2.46
CA ARG A 138 -8.32 -0.22 1.47
C ARG A 138 -7.90 0.05 0.03
N VAL A 139 -6.67 0.51 -0.17
CA VAL A 139 -6.15 0.88 -1.48
C VAL A 139 -5.21 -0.20 -1.99
N LEU A 140 -5.55 -0.78 -3.13
CA LEU A 140 -4.68 -1.69 -3.87
C LEU A 140 -4.08 -0.95 -5.07
N SER A 141 -2.80 -0.64 -4.97
CA SER A 141 -2.02 -0.06 -6.05
C SER A 141 -1.43 -1.16 -6.93
N LEU A 142 -1.66 -1.03 -8.24
CA LEU A 142 -1.11 -1.91 -9.26
C LEU A 142 -0.09 -1.13 -10.08
N LEU A 143 1.17 -1.54 -10.00
CA LEU A 143 2.22 -1.00 -10.85
C LEU A 143 2.42 -1.93 -12.03
N VAL A 144 2.13 -1.44 -13.23
CA VAL A 144 2.26 -2.21 -14.47
C VAL A 144 3.46 -1.68 -15.23
N GLU A 145 4.45 -2.53 -15.42
CA GLU A 145 5.65 -2.21 -16.20
C GLU A 145 5.64 -3.00 -17.49
N SER A 146 5.28 -2.32 -18.59
CA SER A 146 5.31 -2.91 -19.92
C SER A 146 6.52 -2.40 -20.69
N HIS A 147 7.25 -3.32 -21.30
CA HIS A 147 8.40 -3.04 -22.16
C HIS A 147 8.05 -2.18 -23.38
N THR A 148 6.77 -2.07 -23.74
CA THR A 148 6.30 -1.26 -24.89
C THR A 148 5.57 0.02 -24.50
N ARG A 149 4.98 0.07 -23.30
CA ARG A 149 4.11 1.18 -22.85
C ARG A 149 4.66 1.97 -21.67
N GLY A 150 5.82 1.57 -21.14
CA GLY A 150 6.40 2.17 -19.95
C GLY A 150 5.71 1.70 -18.67
N CYS A 151 5.89 2.48 -17.61
CA CYS A 151 5.38 2.18 -16.29
C CYS A 151 4.11 3.00 -15.99
N ARG A 152 3.05 2.34 -15.54
CA ARG A 152 1.77 2.98 -15.16
C ARG A 152 1.29 2.42 -13.83
N SER A 153 0.76 3.28 -12.97
CA SER A 153 0.10 2.89 -11.73
C SER A 153 -1.41 3.04 -11.84
N PHE A 154 -2.13 2.16 -11.14
CA PHE A 154 -3.57 2.22 -10.93
C PHE A 154 -3.84 2.07 -9.44
N HIS A 155 -4.65 2.96 -8.85
CA HIS A 155 -5.01 2.90 -7.42
C HIS A 155 -6.46 2.47 -7.30
N ILE A 156 -6.69 1.23 -6.87
CA ILE A 156 -8.02 0.67 -6.69
C ILE A 156 -8.45 0.89 -5.25
N GLU A 157 -9.51 1.67 -5.04
CA GLU A 157 -10.12 1.90 -3.73
C GLU A 157 -11.29 0.92 -3.53
N LEU A 158 -11.27 0.20 -2.41
CA LEU A 158 -12.35 -0.72 -2.02
C LEU A 158 -13.04 -0.24 -0.74
N ASP A 159 -14.30 -0.65 -0.58
CA ASP A 159 -15.12 -0.25 0.57
C ASP A 159 -14.56 -0.79 1.89
N ASP A 160 -14.02 -2.02 1.86
CA ASP A 160 -13.44 -2.71 3.00
C ASP A 160 -11.99 -3.14 2.77
N ALA A 161 -11.19 -3.15 3.85
CA ALA A 161 -9.80 -3.58 3.80
C ALA A 161 -9.69 -5.10 3.56
N GLY A 162 -10.68 -5.88 3.99
CA GLY A 162 -10.81 -7.29 3.68
C GLY A 162 -10.90 -7.51 2.17
N ASP A 163 -11.80 -6.80 1.50
CA ASP A 163 -11.95 -6.90 0.03
C ASP A 163 -10.65 -6.54 -0.69
N ALA A 164 -9.94 -5.50 -0.22
CA ALA A 164 -8.65 -5.12 -0.77
C ALA A 164 -7.58 -6.22 -0.62
N VAL A 165 -7.53 -6.86 0.56
CA VAL A 165 -6.66 -8.03 0.81
C VAL A 165 -7.05 -9.20 -0.08
N GLU A 166 -8.33 -9.50 -0.23
CA GLU A 166 -8.82 -10.62 -1.03
C GLU A 166 -8.55 -10.41 -2.53
N LEU A 167 -8.78 -9.21 -3.05
CA LEU A 167 -8.44 -8.87 -4.43
C LEU A 167 -6.92 -8.94 -4.66
N ALA A 168 -6.11 -8.38 -3.76
CA ALA A 168 -4.66 -8.45 -3.84
C ALA A 168 -4.15 -9.91 -3.85
N LEU A 169 -4.72 -10.75 -2.97
CA LEU A 169 -4.42 -12.18 -2.92
C LEU A 169 -4.81 -12.89 -4.22
N THR A 170 -5.98 -12.56 -4.76
CA THR A 170 -6.49 -13.11 -6.02
C THR A 170 -5.54 -12.81 -7.17
N LEU A 171 -5.19 -11.55 -7.38
CA LEU A 171 -4.27 -11.14 -8.44
C LEU A 171 -2.90 -11.80 -8.28
N LYS A 172 -2.44 -11.96 -7.04
CA LYS A 172 -1.17 -12.64 -6.76
C LYS A 172 -1.20 -14.12 -7.12
N VAL A 173 -2.29 -14.82 -6.80
CA VAL A 173 -2.49 -16.24 -7.15
C VAL A 173 -2.59 -16.39 -8.66
N LEU A 174 -3.43 -15.60 -9.32
CA LEU A 174 -3.61 -15.64 -10.78
C LEU A 174 -2.31 -15.33 -11.52
N ARG A 175 -1.52 -14.36 -11.04
CA ARG A 175 -0.21 -14.07 -11.59
C ARG A 175 0.74 -15.26 -11.45
N ALA A 176 0.75 -15.92 -10.29
CA ALA A 176 1.58 -17.11 -10.08
C ALA A 176 1.14 -18.30 -10.97
N GLU A 177 -0.15 -18.40 -11.31
CA GLU A 177 -0.68 -19.39 -12.26
C GLU A 177 -0.41 -19.01 -13.73
N ALA A 178 -0.34 -17.71 -14.02
CA ALA A 178 0.01 -17.20 -15.34
C ALA A 178 1.50 -17.40 -15.65
N ASP A 179 2.37 -17.41 -14.63
CA ASP A 179 3.79 -17.70 -14.77
C ASP A 179 3.98 -19.12 -15.31
N THR A 180 4.55 -19.22 -16.52
CA THR A 180 4.78 -20.49 -17.22
C THR A 180 6.01 -21.24 -16.71
N GLY A 181 6.66 -20.76 -15.66
CA GLY A 181 7.82 -21.42 -15.07
C GLY A 181 9.10 -21.22 -15.87
N ALA A 182 9.16 -20.20 -16.74
CA ALA A 182 10.36 -19.81 -17.49
C ALA A 182 11.53 -19.32 -16.61
N GLY A 183 11.37 -19.43 -15.29
CA GLY A 183 12.45 -19.32 -14.32
C GLY A 183 12.51 -17.94 -13.69
N VAL A 184 13.13 -17.94 -12.52
CA VAL A 184 13.41 -16.80 -11.63
C VAL A 184 14.03 -15.58 -12.37
N GLY A 185 14.56 -15.75 -13.58
CA GLY A 185 15.13 -14.67 -14.40
C GLY A 185 14.15 -13.54 -14.72
N TRP A 186 12.89 -13.85 -15.02
CA TRP A 186 11.88 -12.80 -15.28
C TRP A 186 11.35 -12.15 -13.98
N LEU A 187 11.63 -12.76 -12.83
CA LEU A 187 11.31 -12.20 -11.52
C LEU A 187 12.27 -11.06 -11.12
N ILE A 188 13.45 -10.99 -11.73
CA ILE A 188 14.50 -10.00 -11.41
C ILE A 188 14.12 -8.63 -11.96
N ASP A 189 13.54 -8.58 -13.15
CA ASP A 189 13.08 -7.33 -13.79
C ASP A 189 11.67 -6.93 -13.33
N ARG A 190 11.03 -7.72 -12.44
CA ARG A 190 9.68 -7.44 -11.97
C ARG A 190 9.70 -6.47 -10.79
N PRO A 191 8.82 -5.46 -10.77
CA PRO A 191 8.63 -4.66 -9.57
C PRO A 191 8.20 -5.51 -8.37
N LEU A 192 8.64 -5.12 -7.18
CA LEU A 192 8.45 -5.88 -5.95
C LEU A 192 7.03 -5.68 -5.39
N ASP A 193 6.37 -6.76 -4.98
CA ASP A 193 5.11 -6.65 -4.23
C ASP A 193 5.36 -6.03 -2.85
N GLN A 194 4.58 -5.02 -2.48
CA GLN A 194 4.59 -4.39 -1.15
C GLN A 194 3.23 -4.58 -0.47
N LEU A 195 3.00 -5.76 0.09
CA LEU A 195 1.77 -6.08 0.80
C LEU A 195 1.94 -5.83 2.30
N TRP A 196 1.40 -4.72 2.79
CA TRP A 196 1.43 -4.39 4.21
C TRP A 196 0.32 -5.12 4.95
N ARG A 197 0.56 -5.47 6.21
CA ARG A 197 -0.54 -5.95 7.06
C ARG A 197 -1.46 -4.76 7.32
N PRO A 198 -2.79 -4.93 7.18
CA PRO A 198 -3.71 -3.88 7.58
C PRO A 198 -3.46 -3.55 9.05
N THR A 199 -3.44 -2.26 9.39
CA THR A 199 -3.39 -1.80 10.78
C THR A 199 -4.59 -2.41 11.52
N PRO A 200 -4.38 -2.97 12.73
CA PRO A 200 -5.49 -3.49 13.51
C PRO A 200 -6.49 -2.36 13.75
N ALA A 201 -7.78 -2.63 13.55
CA ALA A 201 -8.83 -1.68 13.89
C ALA A 201 -8.77 -1.38 15.39
N GLU A 202 -8.67 -0.09 15.75
CA GLU A 202 -8.81 0.40 17.13
C GLU A 202 -10.27 0.37 17.60
#